data_AF-H9TG69-F1
#
_entry.id   AF-H9TG69-F1
#
_cell.length_a   1.000
_cell.length_b   1.000
_cell.length_c   1.000
_cell.angle_alpha   90.00
_cell.angle_beta   90.00
_cell.angle_gamma   90.00
#
_symmetry.space_group_name_H-M   'P 1'
#
loop_
_entity.id
_entity.type
_entity.pdbx_description
1 polymer ?
#
loop_
_entity_poly.entity_id
_entity_poly.type
_entity_poly.pdbx_seq_one_letter_code
_entity_poly.pdbx_strand_id
1 'polypeptide(L)'
;PQIGGTALEVNADPLAKVANMGGLELVMPEAYAAGPCADLLDSGRPVVNFDITGESVTLPSLSGDYSAMTFSGQIPGPTLRVTQGDVVHMTLSIPSDEVTQHGNDMHASQMSSKPYMGAVNIGETGEYCFIAEVPGVFKYHCSGVNI
;
A
#
# COMPACT_ATOMS: atom_id res chain seq x y z
N PRO A 1 4.50 5.64 61.17
CA PRO A 1 5.64 6.01 60.30
C PRO A 1 5.34 5.62 58.85
N GLN A 2 4.89 6.59 58.05
CA GLN A 2 4.55 6.42 56.64
C GLN A 2 5.73 6.92 55.81
N ILE A 3 6.44 6.00 55.16
CA ILE A 3 7.57 6.31 54.27
C ILE A 3 6.97 6.60 52.88
N GLY A 4 6.97 7.87 52.49
CA GLY A 4 6.58 8.34 51.15
C GLY A 4 7.70 8.10 50.13
N GLY A 5 7.31 7.73 48.91
CA GLY A 5 8.20 7.36 47.81
C GLY A 5 9.05 8.53 47.30
N THR A 6 10.29 8.22 46.93
CA THR A 6 11.18 9.14 46.22
C THR A 6 10.75 9.24 44.76
N ALA A 7 10.32 10.42 44.33
CA ALA A 7 10.19 10.74 42.93
C ALA A 7 11.58 10.74 42.28
N LEU A 8 11.74 10.05 41.16
CA LEU A 8 12.90 10.21 40.28
C LEU A 8 12.91 11.65 39.77
N GLU A 9 13.91 12.43 40.17
CA GLU A 9 14.16 13.75 39.59
C GLU A 9 14.57 13.59 38.12
N VAL A 10 13.63 13.85 37.22
CA VAL A 10 13.91 13.98 35.79
C VAL A 10 14.63 15.31 35.60
N ASN A 11 15.94 15.28 35.38
CA ASN A 11 16.72 16.46 35.02
C ASN A 11 16.16 17.02 33.69
N ALA A 12 15.55 18.20 33.75
CA ALA A 12 14.87 18.86 32.63
C ALA A 12 15.84 19.52 31.63
N ASP A 13 17.15 19.53 31.89
CA ASP A 13 18.17 20.20 31.08
C ASP A 13 18.30 19.64 29.64
N PRO A 14 18.27 18.30 29.41
CA PRO A 14 18.32 17.75 28.05
C PRO A 14 17.04 18.05 27.25
N LEU A 15 15.87 18.02 27.91
CA LEU A 15 14.56 18.28 27.29
C LEU A 15 14.42 19.76 26.89
N ALA A 16 14.90 20.68 27.73
CA ALA A 16 14.93 22.11 27.43
C ALA A 16 15.87 22.43 26.25
N LYS A 17 17.02 21.74 26.15
CA LYS A 17 17.92 21.84 24.99
C LYS A 17 17.27 21.35 23.71
N VAL A 18 16.55 20.22 23.75
CA VAL A 18 15.80 19.71 22.60
C VAL A 18 14.74 20.73 22.14
N ALA A 19 13.98 21.31 23.07
CA ALA A 19 12.99 22.34 22.74
C ALA A 19 13.63 23.60 22.13
N ASN A 20 14.76 24.06 22.66
CA ASN A 20 15.50 25.21 22.12
C ASN A 20 16.16 24.94 20.77
N MET A 21 16.40 23.68 20.41
CA MET A 21 16.86 23.27 19.07
C MET A 21 15.70 23.00 18.09
N GLY A 22 14.47 23.38 18.44
CA GLY A 22 13.29 23.23 17.58
C GLY A 22 12.47 21.97 17.84
N GLY A 23 12.75 21.23 18.92
CA GLY A 23 12.07 19.97 19.25
C GLY A 23 12.66 18.76 18.50
N LEU A 24 12.24 17.56 18.91
CA LEU A 24 12.43 16.35 18.13
C LEU A 24 11.17 16.14 17.29
N GLU A 25 11.31 16.24 15.97
CA GLU A 25 10.28 15.76 15.06
C GLU A 25 10.49 14.25 14.87
N LEU A 26 9.61 13.45 15.49
CA LEU A 26 9.60 12.01 15.29
C LEU A 26 9.01 11.72 13.92
N VAL A 27 9.88 11.66 12.92
CA VAL A 27 9.55 11.22 11.56
C VAL A 27 9.36 9.70 11.61
N MET A 28 8.14 9.24 11.83
CA MET A 28 7.80 7.81 11.79
C MET A 28 7.86 7.34 10.33
N PRO A 29 8.80 6.46 9.93
CA PRO A 29 8.97 6.09 8.52
C PRO A 29 7.73 5.45 7.88
N GLU A 30 6.95 4.69 8.66
CA GLU A 30 5.69 4.09 8.19
C GLU A 30 4.60 5.13 7.85
N ALA A 31 4.67 6.33 8.42
CA ALA A 31 3.70 7.40 8.16
C ALA A 31 3.98 8.19 6.87
N TYR A 32 5.15 8.02 6.25
CA TYR A 32 5.49 8.72 4.99
C TYR A 32 5.24 7.86 3.74
N ALA A 33 5.29 6.54 3.85
CA ALA A 33 5.03 5.66 2.70
C ALA A 33 3.53 5.45 2.43
N ALA A 34 2.70 5.49 3.47
CA ALA A 34 1.31 5.06 3.42
C ALA A 34 0.40 5.95 4.26
N GLY A 35 -0.78 6.28 3.73
CA GLY A 35 -1.77 7.13 4.38
C GLY A 35 -3.13 7.03 3.69
N PRO A 36 -4.18 7.69 4.23
CA PRO A 36 -5.46 7.77 3.54
C PRO A 36 -5.26 8.33 2.12
N CYS A 37 -5.92 7.75 1.13
CA CYS A 37 -5.84 8.25 -0.24
C CYS A 37 -6.16 9.74 -0.33
N ALA A 38 -7.14 10.23 0.43
CA ALA A 38 -7.49 11.65 0.46
C ALA A 38 -6.29 12.56 0.77
N ASP A 39 -5.46 12.19 1.75
CA ASP A 39 -4.31 13.01 2.16
C ASP A 39 -3.17 12.91 1.14
N LEU A 40 -2.91 11.70 0.63
CA LEU A 40 -1.83 11.49 -0.34
C LEU A 40 -2.13 12.14 -1.69
N LEU A 41 -3.38 12.08 -2.14
CA LEU A 41 -3.82 12.70 -3.40
C LEU A 41 -3.80 14.24 -3.32
N ASP A 42 -3.93 14.84 -2.14
CA ASP A 42 -3.84 16.30 -1.91
C ASP A 42 -2.42 16.77 -1.51
N SER A 43 -1.44 15.87 -1.46
CA SER A 43 -0.08 16.17 -0.97
C SER A 43 0.73 17.14 -1.84
N GLY A 44 0.23 17.52 -3.02
CA GLY A 44 0.95 18.32 -4.02
C GLY A 44 2.04 17.56 -4.77
N ARG A 45 2.21 16.27 -4.50
CA ARG A 45 3.10 15.37 -5.26
C ARG A 45 2.46 14.99 -6.60
N PRO A 46 3.26 14.66 -7.63
CA PRO A 46 2.71 14.05 -8.84
C PRO A 46 1.98 12.75 -8.50
N VAL A 47 0.77 12.59 -9.02
CA VAL A 47 -0.05 11.38 -8.85
C VAL A 47 0.02 10.56 -10.13
N VAL A 48 0.31 9.28 -9.99
CA VAL A 48 0.23 8.29 -11.07
C VAL A 48 -0.86 7.29 -10.73
N ASN A 49 -1.93 7.30 -11.53
CA ASN A 49 -3.02 6.31 -11.41
C ASN A 49 -2.59 4.98 -12.05
N PHE A 50 -2.90 3.89 -11.36
CA PHE A 50 -2.72 2.54 -11.84
C PHE A 50 -4.03 1.79 -11.71
N ASP A 51 -4.85 1.89 -12.75
CA ASP A 51 -6.18 1.29 -12.82
C ASP A 51 -6.08 -0.06 -13.52
N ILE A 52 -6.39 -1.13 -12.79
CA ILE A 52 -6.33 -2.50 -13.30
C ILE A 52 -7.62 -3.26 -12.99
N THR A 53 -7.92 -4.26 -13.81
CA THR A 53 -9.13 -5.08 -13.69
C THR A 53 -8.73 -6.52 -13.35
N GLY A 54 -9.33 -7.11 -12.32
CA GLY A 54 -9.17 -8.53 -12.06
C GLY A 54 -10.02 -9.33 -13.04
N GLU A 55 -9.39 -10.16 -13.88
CA GLU A 55 -10.10 -10.89 -14.94
C GLU A 55 -9.69 -12.36 -15.00
N SER A 56 -10.66 -13.25 -15.11
CA SER A 56 -10.47 -14.67 -15.39
C SER A 56 -10.51 -14.93 -16.89
N VAL A 57 -9.40 -15.38 -17.46
CA VAL A 57 -9.27 -15.68 -18.89
C VAL A 57 -8.85 -17.12 -19.11
N THR A 58 -9.31 -17.72 -20.21
CA THR A 58 -8.83 -19.02 -20.66
C THR A 58 -7.65 -18.83 -21.60
N LEU A 59 -6.50 -19.43 -21.29
CA LEU A 59 -5.30 -19.35 -22.11
C LEU A 59 -4.91 -20.73 -22.66
N PRO A 60 -4.41 -20.79 -23.90
CA PRO A 60 -3.92 -22.04 -24.47
C PRO A 60 -2.57 -22.44 -23.86
N SER A 61 -2.34 -23.74 -23.69
CA SER A 61 -1.02 -24.32 -23.40
C SER A 61 -0.76 -25.56 -24.24
N LEU A 62 0.49 -26.03 -24.25
CA LEU A 62 0.88 -27.26 -24.98
C LEU A 62 0.13 -28.52 -24.50
N SER A 63 -0.41 -28.51 -23.28
CA SER A 63 -1.18 -29.60 -22.67
C SER A 63 -2.70 -29.39 -22.71
N GLY A 64 -3.18 -28.34 -23.40
CA GLY A 64 -4.58 -27.92 -23.41
C GLY A 64 -4.80 -26.57 -22.73
N ASP A 65 -6.02 -26.09 -22.75
CA ASP A 65 -6.37 -24.79 -22.20
C ASP A 65 -6.34 -24.81 -20.66
N TYR A 66 -6.00 -23.68 -20.04
CA TYR A 66 -6.06 -23.49 -18.60
C TYR A 66 -6.73 -22.17 -18.25
N SER A 67 -7.39 -22.12 -17.09
CA SER A 67 -7.97 -20.90 -16.55
C SER A 67 -6.89 -20.10 -15.81
N ALA A 68 -6.81 -18.81 -16.11
CA ALA A 68 -5.84 -17.90 -15.54
C ALA A 68 -6.51 -16.67 -14.94
N MET A 69 -6.08 -16.30 -13.73
CA MET A 69 -6.40 -15.02 -13.12
C MET A 69 -5.38 -13.98 -13.58
N THR A 70 -5.87 -12.87 -14.12
CA THR A 70 -5.05 -11.84 -14.76
C THR A 70 -5.36 -10.46 -14.21
N PHE A 71 -4.45 -9.53 -14.46
CA PHE A 71 -4.72 -8.11 -14.33
C PHE A 71 -4.85 -7.52 -15.73
N SER A 72 -6.03 -6.99 -16.05
CA SER A 72 -6.40 -6.39 -17.33
C SER A 72 -6.13 -7.31 -18.53
N GLY A 73 -6.49 -8.58 -18.41
CA GLY A 73 -6.36 -9.60 -19.46
C GLY A 73 -4.93 -9.99 -19.82
N GLN A 74 -3.91 -9.54 -19.06
CA GLN A 74 -2.50 -9.71 -19.39
C GLN A 74 -1.76 -10.64 -18.41
N ILE A 75 -0.86 -11.47 -18.96
CA ILE A 75 0.12 -12.26 -18.22
C ILE A 75 1.52 -12.07 -18.83
N PRO A 76 2.49 -11.50 -18.09
CA PRO A 76 2.31 -10.84 -16.79
C PRO A 76 1.39 -9.62 -16.89
N GLY A 77 0.87 -9.15 -15.75
CA GLY A 77 0.05 -7.94 -15.73
C GLY A 77 0.82 -6.67 -16.15
N PRO A 78 0.11 -5.55 -16.38
CA PRO A 78 0.71 -4.29 -16.83
C PRO A 78 1.83 -3.80 -15.91
N THR A 79 2.90 -3.28 -16.49
CA THR A 79 3.99 -2.69 -15.69
C THR A 79 3.69 -1.23 -15.34
N LEU A 80 3.59 -0.92 -14.05
CA LEU A 80 3.58 0.46 -13.56
C LEU A 80 5.01 1.03 -13.53
N ARG A 81 5.19 2.23 -14.09
CA ARG A 81 6.44 3.00 -14.00
C ARG A 81 6.17 4.36 -13.38
N VAL A 82 6.92 4.68 -12.34
CA VAL A 82 6.82 5.94 -11.59
C VAL A 82 8.21 6.51 -11.28
N THR A 83 8.24 7.75 -10.82
CA THR A 83 9.43 8.41 -10.28
C THR A 83 9.42 8.30 -8.76
N GLN A 84 10.60 8.21 -8.15
CA GLN A 84 10.72 8.22 -6.69
C GLN A 84 10.04 9.48 -6.12
N GLY A 85 9.16 9.28 -5.13
CA GLY A 85 8.40 10.35 -4.48
C GLY A 85 7.04 10.67 -5.10
N ASP A 86 6.69 10.05 -6.24
CA ASP A 86 5.34 10.09 -6.80
C ASP A 86 4.35 9.38 -5.86
N VAL A 87 3.10 9.83 -5.88
CA VAL A 87 1.98 9.11 -5.25
C VAL A 87 1.43 8.13 -6.28
N VAL A 88 1.43 6.86 -5.92
CA VAL A 88 0.73 5.81 -6.67
C VAL A 88 -0.67 5.72 -6.14
N HIS A 89 -1.66 5.89 -7.02
CA HIS A 89 -3.05 5.60 -6.75
C HIS A 89 -3.42 4.29 -7.44
N MET A 90 -3.55 3.22 -6.65
CA MET A 90 -3.82 1.88 -7.16
C MET A 90 -5.33 1.63 -7.08
N THR A 91 -5.98 1.33 -8.20
CA THR A 91 -7.40 0.96 -8.25
C THR A 91 -7.58 -0.42 -8.87
N LEU A 92 -8.26 -1.33 -8.16
CA LEU A 92 -8.57 -2.67 -8.62
C LEU A 92 -10.09 -2.81 -8.76
N SER A 93 -10.57 -3.01 -9.98
CA SER A 93 -11.97 -3.28 -10.26
C SER A 93 -12.19 -4.75 -10.59
N ILE A 94 -13.22 -5.36 -10.02
CA ILE A 94 -13.64 -6.73 -10.33
C ILE A 94 -14.98 -6.67 -11.07
N PRO A 95 -15.06 -7.10 -12.34
CA PRO A 95 -16.31 -7.16 -13.08
C PRO A 95 -17.39 -7.97 -12.33
N SER A 96 -18.66 -7.64 -12.55
CA SER A 96 -19.78 -8.32 -11.86
C SER A 96 -20.06 -9.74 -12.38
N ASP A 97 -19.52 -10.08 -13.54
CA ASP A 97 -19.57 -11.40 -14.17
C ASP A 97 -18.32 -12.25 -13.89
N GLU A 98 -17.38 -11.75 -13.08
CA GLU A 98 -16.23 -12.54 -12.65
C GLU A 98 -16.64 -13.72 -11.77
N VAL A 99 -15.85 -14.79 -11.88
CA VAL A 99 -16.09 -16.04 -11.14
C VAL A 99 -15.40 -16.06 -9.79
N THR A 100 -14.48 -15.13 -9.54
CA THR A 100 -13.71 -15.06 -8.31
C THR A 100 -13.34 -13.63 -7.95
N GLN A 101 -13.04 -13.44 -6.67
CA GLN A 101 -12.52 -12.19 -6.14
C GLN A 101 -11.03 -12.06 -6.49
N HIS A 102 -10.49 -10.84 -6.39
CA HIS A 102 -9.05 -10.65 -6.48
C HIS A 102 -8.55 -9.71 -5.39
N GLY A 103 -7.24 -9.73 -5.19
CA GLY A 103 -6.53 -8.78 -4.36
C GLY A 103 -5.32 -8.22 -5.09
N ASN A 104 -4.60 -7.32 -4.44
CA ASN A 104 -3.38 -6.76 -5.00
C ASN A 104 -2.39 -6.40 -3.86
N ASP A 105 -1.16 -6.84 -4.02
CA ASP A 105 -0.04 -6.58 -3.12
C ASP A 105 1.10 -5.98 -3.94
N MET A 106 1.36 -4.68 -3.79
CA MET A 106 2.49 -4.01 -4.43
C MET A 106 3.65 -3.96 -3.44
N HIS A 107 4.74 -4.69 -3.68
CA HIS A 107 5.87 -4.74 -2.75
C HIS A 107 6.56 -3.37 -2.58
N ALA A 108 6.42 -2.49 -3.58
CA ALA A 108 6.92 -1.12 -3.51
C ALA A 108 6.20 -0.25 -2.46
N SER A 109 4.97 -0.63 -2.07
CA SER A 109 4.17 0.14 -1.11
C SER A 109 4.71 0.06 0.32
N GLN A 110 5.46 -0.99 0.64
CA GLN A 110 5.86 -1.32 2.02
C GLN A 110 4.66 -1.46 2.98
N MET A 111 3.45 -1.67 2.44
CA MET A 111 2.22 -1.90 3.18
C MET A 111 1.88 -3.39 3.19
N SER A 112 1.25 -3.85 4.28
CA SER A 112 0.63 -5.18 4.28
C SER A 112 -0.59 -5.19 3.34
N SER A 113 -0.77 -6.23 2.53
CA SER A 113 -1.99 -6.36 1.72
C SER A 113 -3.27 -6.47 2.55
N LYS A 114 -3.21 -7.01 3.78
CA LYS A 114 -4.33 -6.92 4.74
C LYS A 114 -4.04 -5.84 5.79
N PRO A 115 -4.94 -4.88 6.05
CA PRO A 115 -6.34 -4.81 5.61
C PRO A 115 -6.59 -4.05 4.28
N TYR A 116 -5.57 -3.47 3.65
CA TYR A 116 -5.77 -2.44 2.61
C TYR A 116 -6.29 -2.97 1.27
N MET A 117 -5.70 -4.04 0.75
CA MET A 117 -6.06 -4.62 -0.54
C MET A 117 -5.96 -6.15 -0.50
N GLY A 118 -6.69 -6.72 0.46
CA GLY A 118 -6.99 -8.15 0.56
C GLY A 118 -7.94 -8.56 -0.56
N ALA A 119 -9.14 -9.05 -0.24
CA ALA A 119 -10.13 -9.38 -1.27
C ALA A 119 -11.02 -8.18 -1.62
N VAL A 120 -10.99 -7.76 -2.89
CA VAL A 120 -12.02 -6.93 -3.52
C VAL A 120 -13.11 -7.86 -4.05
N ASN A 121 -14.36 -7.62 -3.68
CA ASN A 121 -15.45 -8.52 -4.06
C ASN A 121 -15.83 -8.37 -5.55
N ILE A 122 -16.51 -9.38 -6.08
CA ILE A 122 -17.07 -9.37 -7.44
C ILE A 122 -18.05 -8.21 -7.59
N GLY A 123 -17.90 -7.42 -8.65
CA GLY A 123 -18.68 -6.21 -8.89
C GLY A 123 -18.25 -4.97 -8.10
N GLU A 124 -17.19 -5.06 -7.28
CA GLU A 124 -16.69 -3.95 -6.50
C GLU A 124 -15.36 -3.39 -7.04
N THR A 125 -14.98 -2.24 -6.50
CA THR A 125 -13.69 -1.61 -6.76
C THR A 125 -13.05 -1.23 -5.44
N GLY A 126 -11.79 -1.62 -5.25
CA GLY A 126 -10.96 -1.21 -4.13
C GLY A 126 -9.89 -0.22 -4.59
N GLU A 127 -9.41 0.61 -3.66
CA GLU A 127 -8.30 1.53 -3.90
C GLU A 127 -7.36 1.62 -2.69
N TYR A 128 -6.08 1.90 -2.95
CA TYR A 128 -5.15 2.39 -1.93
C TYR A 128 -4.09 3.27 -2.58
N CYS A 129 -3.45 4.08 -1.73
CA CYS A 129 -2.45 5.04 -2.15
C CYS A 129 -1.18 4.86 -1.33
N PHE A 130 -0.03 5.02 -1.99
CA PHE A 130 1.27 5.02 -1.33
C PHE A 130 2.24 5.94 -2.05
N ILE A 131 3.26 6.43 -1.34
CA ILE A 131 4.36 7.18 -1.93
C ILE A 131 5.45 6.20 -2.36
N ALA A 132 5.91 6.31 -3.60
CA ALA A 132 6.99 5.48 -4.14
C ALA A 132 8.36 5.91 -3.55
N GLU A 133 8.63 5.57 -2.30
CA GLU A 133 9.80 6.06 -1.56
C GLU A 133 11.13 5.41 -1.99
N VAL A 134 11.10 4.12 -2.34
CA VAL A 134 12.31 3.33 -2.60
C VAL A 134 12.45 3.09 -4.11
N PRO A 135 13.54 3.56 -4.76
CA PRO A 135 13.75 3.33 -6.17
C PRO A 135 14.18 1.88 -6.43
N GLY A 136 13.59 1.25 -7.44
CA GLY A 136 13.92 -0.13 -7.78
C GLY A 136 12.91 -0.77 -8.70
N VAL A 137 13.00 -2.10 -8.82
CA VAL A 137 12.01 -2.93 -9.51
C VAL A 137 11.39 -3.86 -8.48
N PHE A 138 10.08 -3.76 -8.34
CA PHE A 138 9.31 -4.51 -7.36
C PHE A 138 8.28 -5.37 -8.07
N LYS A 139 7.95 -6.52 -7.46
CA LYS A 139 6.83 -7.32 -7.92
C LYS A 139 5.54 -6.72 -7.38
N TYR A 140 4.46 -7.03 -8.07
CA TYR A 140 3.14 -7.01 -7.49
C TYR A 140 2.41 -8.29 -7.87
N HIS A 141 1.48 -8.72 -7.03
CA HIS A 141 0.71 -9.92 -7.27
C HIS A 141 -0.62 -9.90 -6.52
N CYS A 142 -1.49 -10.86 -6.81
CA CYS A 142 -2.71 -11.05 -6.02
C CYS A 142 -2.36 -11.44 -4.58
N SER A 143 -3.06 -10.85 -3.59
CA SER A 143 -2.89 -11.08 -2.16
C SER A 143 -3.78 -12.22 -1.61
N GLY A 144 -4.55 -12.88 -2.48
CA GLY A 144 -5.53 -13.91 -2.13
C GLY A 144 -6.95 -13.35 -1.88
N VAL A 145 -7.91 -14.25 -1.65
CA VAL A 145 -9.36 -13.94 -1.64
C VAL A 145 -10.01 -14.10 -0.26
N ASN A 146 -9.27 -13.83 0.81
CA ASN A 146 -9.76 -13.93 2.20
C ASN A 146 -10.41 -15.28 2.61
N ILE A 147 -10.07 -16.37 1.91
CA ILE A 147 -10.43 -17.74 2.26
C ILE A 147 -9.49 -18.35 3.30
#